data_AF-A0A661P9T5-F1
#
_entry.id   AF-A0A661P9T5-F1
#
_cell.length_a   1.000
_cell.length_b   1.000
_cell.length_c   1.000
_cell.angle_alpha   90.00
_cell.angle_beta   90.00
_cell.angle_gamma   90.00
#
_symmetry.space_group_name_H-M   'P 1'
#
loop_
_entity.id
_entity.type
_entity.pdbx_description
1 polymer ?
#
loop_
_entity_poly.entity_id
_entity_poly.type
_entity_poly.pdbx_seq_one_letter_code
_entity_poly.pdbx_strand_id
1 'polypeptide(L)'
;MRSRFLVGAASTAGAWSLAALSLGLLAACAQPPPPEEPDPCNVQVVTLRLYADDIINPNEGDRPRPVQVRLYQLSNDLRLQNAKYDDILLRDAETLGEDMLKRDEVTVYPNDLVEIKFERIPEAVFLGGAAMFRDPQG
;
A
#
# COMPACT_ATOMS: atom_id res chain seq x y z
N MET A 1 -46.91 -56.08 48.07
CA MET A 1 -46.28 -57.36 47.67
C MET A 1 -44.85 -57.35 48.20
N ARG A 2 -44.50 -58.36 49.02
CA ARG A 2 -43.18 -59.02 49.27
C ARG A 2 -41.90 -58.15 49.14
N SER A 3 -40.89 -58.18 50.01
CA SER A 3 -40.51 -59.00 51.16
C SER A 3 -39.19 -58.40 51.68
N ARG A 4 -38.99 -58.37 52.99
CA ARG A 4 -37.71 -58.06 53.67
C ARG A 4 -36.68 -59.17 53.39
N PHE A 5 -35.37 -58.87 53.37
CA PHE A 5 -34.40 -59.20 54.44
C PHE A 5 -32.92 -59.09 54.01
N LEU A 6 -32.18 -58.28 54.79
CA LEU A 6 -30.81 -58.36 55.36
C LEU A 6 -29.55 -58.87 54.61
N VAL A 7 -28.44 -58.41 55.23
CA VAL A 7 -27.03 -58.89 55.27
C VAL A 7 -26.09 -58.01 54.43
N GLY A 8 -25.00 -57.40 54.91
CA GLY A 8 -24.28 -57.48 56.18
C GLY A 8 -22.76 -57.57 55.92
N ALA A 9 -22.03 -56.52 56.30
CA ALA A 9 -20.60 -56.39 56.67
C ALA A 9 -19.47 -57.11 55.89
N ALA A 10 -18.38 -56.38 55.60
CA ALA A 10 -17.09 -56.52 56.31
C ALA A 10 -15.97 -55.67 55.69
N SER A 11 -15.26 -54.93 56.55
CA SER A 11 -13.96 -54.31 56.29
C SER A 11 -12.85 -55.34 56.20
N THR A 12 -11.80 -55.08 55.40
CA THR A 12 -10.39 -55.16 55.84
C THR A 12 -9.49 -54.32 54.93
N ALA A 13 -8.52 -53.68 55.57
CA ALA A 13 -7.41 -52.95 54.97
C ALA A 13 -6.28 -53.88 54.52
N GLY A 14 -5.50 -53.46 53.52
CA GLY A 14 -4.22 -54.04 53.10
C GLY A 14 -3.78 -53.43 51.76
N ALA A 15 -2.86 -52.46 51.73
CA ALA A 15 -1.40 -52.63 51.68
C ALA A 15 -0.84 -52.67 50.22
N TRP A 16 -0.51 -51.48 49.71
CA TRP A 16 0.66 -51.07 48.90
C TRP A 16 1.47 -52.15 48.14
N SER A 17 1.51 -52.09 46.80
CA SER A 17 2.72 -51.72 46.00
C SER A 17 2.65 -52.14 44.52
N LEU A 18 2.68 -51.11 43.65
CA LEU A 18 3.43 -50.96 42.39
C LEU A 18 3.52 -52.11 41.36
N ALA A 19 2.85 -51.93 40.22
CA ALA A 19 3.46 -52.12 38.89
C ALA A 19 2.61 -51.38 37.84
N ALA A 20 2.99 -50.12 37.58
CA ALA A 20 2.47 -49.32 36.48
C ALA A 20 3.11 -49.79 35.17
N LEU A 21 2.30 -50.20 34.20
CA LEU A 21 2.70 -50.25 32.79
C LEU A 21 1.63 -49.55 31.97
N SER A 22 1.63 -48.22 32.09
CA SER A 22 0.87 -47.32 31.25
C SER A 22 1.43 -47.37 29.83
N LEU A 23 0.75 -48.12 28.96
CA LEU A 23 1.01 -48.16 27.52
C LEU A 23 0.53 -46.82 26.94
N GLY A 24 1.46 -45.86 26.87
CA GLY A 24 1.20 -44.50 26.37
C GLY A 24 0.84 -44.51 24.89
N LEU A 25 -0.42 -44.17 24.60
CA LEU A 25 -0.89 -43.78 23.28
C LEU A 25 -0.12 -42.53 22.80
N LEU A 26 0.87 -42.71 21.94
CA LEU A 26 1.44 -41.62 21.14
C LEU A 26 0.50 -41.33 19.96
N ALA A 27 -0.67 -40.76 20.25
CA ALA A 27 -1.45 -40.06 19.25
C ALA A 27 -0.78 -38.71 19.00
N ALA A 28 0.16 -38.68 18.07
CA ALA A 28 0.76 -37.45 17.58
C ALA A 28 -0.33 -36.62 16.89
N CYS A 29 -0.78 -35.55 17.54
CA CYS A 29 -1.64 -34.55 16.92
C CYS A 29 -0.82 -33.82 15.84
N ALA A 30 -1.00 -34.19 14.57
CA ALA A 30 -0.55 -33.37 13.45
C ALA A 30 -1.43 -32.10 13.42
N GLN A 31 -0.90 -30.98 13.90
CA GLN A 31 -1.53 -29.68 13.66
C GLN A 31 -1.28 -29.30 12.19
N PRO A 32 -2.31 -28.87 11.44
CA PRO A 32 -2.10 -28.33 10.10
C PRO A 32 -1.14 -27.12 10.20
N PRO A 33 -0.28 -26.92 9.19
CA PRO A 33 0.64 -25.81 9.19
C PRO A 33 -0.11 -24.49 9.34
N PRO A 34 0.46 -23.48 10.04
CA PRO A 34 -0.12 -22.16 10.12
C PRO A 34 -0.47 -21.63 8.72
N PRO A 35 -1.58 -20.89 8.56
CA PRO A 35 -1.88 -20.23 7.30
C PRO A 35 -0.68 -19.41 6.86
N GLU A 36 -0.21 -19.60 5.62
CA GLU A 36 0.84 -18.77 5.06
C GLU A 36 0.36 -17.32 5.00
N GLU A 37 1.15 -16.41 5.54
CA GLU A 37 0.87 -14.98 5.42
C GLU A 37 0.98 -14.58 3.94
N PRO A 38 0.04 -13.78 3.41
CA PRO A 38 0.12 -13.34 2.04
C PRO A 38 1.39 -12.52 1.82
N ASP A 39 2.07 -12.75 0.69
CA ASP A 39 3.26 -11.98 0.33
C ASP A 39 2.95 -10.47 0.37
N PRO A 40 3.87 -9.65 0.91
CA PRO A 40 3.67 -8.21 0.96
C PRO A 40 3.48 -7.67 -0.47
N CYS A 41 2.39 -6.91 -0.68
CA CYS A 41 2.14 -6.19 -1.93
C CYS A 41 3.26 -5.18 -2.21
N ASN A 42 4.23 -5.61 -2.99
CA ASN A 42 5.39 -4.82 -3.41
C ASN A 42 5.10 -3.94 -4.64
N VAL A 43 4.03 -4.25 -5.37
CA VAL A 43 3.59 -3.49 -6.55
C VAL A 43 2.40 -2.62 -6.20
N GLN A 44 2.54 -1.31 -6.41
CA GLN A 44 1.45 -0.37 -6.27
C GLN A 44 1.21 0.36 -7.59
N VAL A 45 0.04 0.17 -8.18
CA VAL A 45 -0.39 0.88 -9.39
C VAL A 45 -1.23 2.09 -9.02
N VAL A 46 -0.81 3.27 -9.47
CA VAL A 46 -1.51 4.55 -9.27
C VAL A 46 -2.28 4.88 -10.54
N THR A 47 -3.54 5.28 -10.38
CA THR A 47 -4.36 5.85 -11.46
C THR A 47 -4.56 7.34 -11.19
N LEU A 48 -4.00 8.19 -12.05
CA LEU A 48 -4.16 9.63 -12.00
C LEU A 48 -5.13 10.06 -13.11
N ARG A 49 -6.06 10.97 -12.77
CA ARG A 49 -6.97 11.60 -13.74
C ARG A 49 -6.75 13.10 -13.74
N LEU A 50 -6.45 13.65 -14.91
CA LEU A 50 -6.27 15.07 -15.13
C LEU A 50 -7.48 15.57 -15.93
N TYR A 51 -8.15 16.58 -15.39
CA TYR A 51 -9.27 17.26 -16.04
C TYR A 51 -8.81 18.66 -16.42
N ALA A 52 -8.88 19.00 -17.70
CA ALA A 52 -8.55 20.33 -18.18
C ALA A 52 -9.81 21.15 -18.45
N ASP A 53 -9.76 22.39 -18.00
CA ASP A 53 -10.76 23.40 -18.30
C ASP A 53 -10.75 23.77 -19.80
N ASP A 54 -11.84 24.31 -20.33
CA ASP A 54 -11.98 24.66 -21.74
C ASP A 54 -11.19 25.92 -22.11
N ILE A 55 -10.88 26.79 -21.14
CA ILE A 55 -10.06 27.99 -21.32
C ILE A 55 -8.61 27.81 -20.85
N ILE A 56 -8.12 26.57 -20.67
CA ILE A 56 -6.78 26.29 -20.13
C ILE A 56 -5.65 26.91 -20.97
N ASN A 57 -4.61 27.39 -20.27
CA ASN A 57 -3.37 27.96 -20.83
C ASN A 57 -3.60 28.97 -21.98
N PRO A 58 -4.37 30.05 -21.75
CA PRO A 58 -4.74 30.97 -22.80
C PRO A 58 -3.52 31.77 -23.31
N ASN A 59 -3.56 32.14 -24.58
CA ASN A 59 -2.63 33.10 -25.16
C ASN A 59 -3.04 34.55 -24.87
N GLU A 60 -2.29 35.52 -25.40
CA GLU A 60 -2.58 36.96 -25.23
C GLU A 60 -3.93 37.40 -25.81
N GLY A 61 -4.54 36.59 -26.68
CA GLY A 61 -5.87 36.82 -27.24
C GLY A 61 -6.93 35.84 -26.71
N ASP A 62 -6.74 35.33 -25.48
CA ASP A 62 -7.64 34.43 -24.74
C ASP A 62 -8.00 33.12 -25.45
N ARG A 63 -7.22 32.70 -26.46
CA ARG A 63 -7.45 31.41 -27.11
C ARG A 63 -6.79 30.32 -26.28
N PRO A 64 -7.54 29.27 -25.88
CA PRO A 64 -7.01 28.18 -25.08
C PRO A 64 -5.93 27.41 -25.86
N ARG A 65 -4.95 26.88 -25.14
CA ARG A 65 -3.90 26.03 -25.70
C ARG A 65 -3.67 24.81 -24.83
N PRO A 66 -3.07 23.74 -25.38
CA PRO A 66 -2.63 22.62 -24.56
C PRO A 66 -1.61 23.08 -23.51
N VAL A 67 -1.54 22.34 -22.41
CA VAL A 67 -0.50 22.49 -21.39
C VAL A 67 0.28 21.19 -21.29
N GLN A 68 1.61 21.29 -21.22
CA GLN A 68 2.44 20.13 -20.88
C GLN A 68 2.44 19.98 -19.35
N VAL A 69 2.14 18.80 -18.84
CA VAL A 69 2.22 18.47 -17.42
C VAL A 69 3.37 17.49 -17.22
N ARG A 70 4.30 17.85 -16.34
CA ARG A 70 5.35 16.96 -15.86
C ARG A 70 4.91 16.32 -14.56
N LEU A 71 5.04 15.00 -14.49
CA LEU A 71 4.75 14.19 -13.31
C LEU A 71 6.04 13.60 -12.78
N TYR A 72 6.26 13.74 -11.49
CA TYR A 72 7.48 13.32 -10.82
C TYR A 72 7.17 12.29 -9.74
N GLN A 73 7.84 11.15 -9.77
CA GLN A 73 7.89 10.29 -8.59
C GLN A 73 9.11 10.68 -7.77
N LEU A 74 8.90 11.06 -6.51
CA LEU A 74 9.92 11.67 -5.67
C LEU A 74 10.16 10.86 -4.38
N SER A 75 11.42 10.76 -3.96
CA SER A 75 11.79 10.25 -2.63
C SER A 75 11.61 11.32 -1.53
N ASN A 76 11.68 12.59 -1.89
CA ASN A 76 11.46 13.74 -1.00
C ASN A 76 10.83 14.90 -1.79
N ASP A 77 9.88 15.62 -1.22
CA ASP A 77 9.17 16.72 -1.88
C ASP A 77 9.71 18.11 -1.51
N LEU A 78 10.58 18.24 -0.51
CA LEU A 78 11.06 19.53 -0.01
C LEU A 78 11.71 20.38 -1.11
N ARG A 79 12.51 19.78 -2.00
CA ARG A 79 13.10 20.54 -3.12
C ARG A 79 12.05 21.08 -4.08
N LEU A 80 11.03 20.27 -4.39
CA LEU A 80 9.93 20.71 -5.25
C LEU A 80 9.10 21.81 -4.57
N GLN A 81 8.77 21.65 -3.29
CA GLN A 81 7.99 22.64 -2.53
C GLN A 81 8.70 23.99 -2.40
N ASN A 82 10.04 24.00 -2.34
CA ASN A 82 10.84 25.22 -2.21
C ASN A 82 11.34 25.77 -3.56
N ALA A 83 11.12 25.06 -4.66
CA ALA A 83 11.52 25.50 -5.99
C ALA A 83 10.63 26.63 -6.50
N LYS A 84 11.22 27.54 -7.29
CA LYS A 84 10.44 28.47 -8.09
C LYS A 84 9.95 27.80 -9.36
N TYR A 85 8.91 28.36 -9.96
CA TYR A 85 8.38 27.89 -11.24
C TYR A 85 9.47 27.72 -12.31
N ASP A 86 10.31 28.74 -12.52
CA ASP A 86 11.36 28.72 -13.53
C ASP A 86 12.43 27.65 -13.28
N ASP A 87 12.67 27.31 -12.00
CA ASP A 87 13.63 26.25 -11.64
C ASP A 87 13.10 24.89 -12.10
N ILE A 88 11.81 24.63 -11.94
CA ILE A 88 11.17 23.40 -12.44
C ILE A 88 10.99 23.44 -13.97
N LEU A 89 10.62 24.58 -14.55
CA LEU A 89 10.40 24.70 -15.99
C LEU A 89 11.71 24.45 -16.77
N LEU A 90 12.80 25.08 -16.35
CA LEU A 90 14.04 25.15 -17.13
C LEU A 90 15.10 24.13 -16.69
N ARG A 91 15.07 23.69 -15.42
CA ARG A 91 16.16 22.91 -14.82
C ARG A 91 15.67 21.96 -13.71
N ASP A 92 14.57 21.25 -13.97
CA ASP A 92 13.99 20.28 -13.02
C ASP A 92 15.01 19.24 -12.52
N ALA A 93 15.84 18.68 -13.40
CA ALA A 93 16.84 17.69 -13.03
C ALA A 93 17.89 18.23 -12.04
N GLU A 94 18.34 19.47 -12.21
CA GLU A 94 19.27 20.13 -11.27
C GLU A 94 18.57 20.48 -9.96
N THR A 95 17.35 21.02 -10.06
CA THR A 95 16.57 21.52 -8.93
C THR A 95 16.15 20.40 -7.98
N LEU A 96 15.66 19.29 -8.53
CA LEU A 96 15.16 18.15 -7.78
C LEU A 96 16.27 17.14 -7.46
N GLY A 97 17.33 17.09 -8.27
CA GLY A 97 18.51 16.26 -8.01
C GLY A 97 18.15 14.79 -7.77
N GLU A 98 18.74 14.21 -6.73
CA GLU A 98 18.52 12.81 -6.33
C GLU A 98 17.11 12.53 -5.82
N ASP A 99 16.35 13.57 -5.46
CA ASP A 99 14.98 13.40 -4.98
C ASP A 99 14.02 13.03 -6.12
N MET A 100 14.38 13.30 -7.38
CA MET A 100 13.62 12.91 -8.56
C MET A 100 13.99 11.50 -9.03
N LEU A 101 13.13 10.53 -8.72
CA LEU A 101 13.33 9.14 -9.09
C LEU A 101 12.83 8.84 -10.52
N LYS A 102 11.77 9.51 -10.94
CA LYS A 102 11.23 9.40 -12.29
C LYS A 102 10.51 10.67 -12.70
N ARG A 103 10.56 10.97 -14.00
CA ARG A 103 9.78 12.00 -14.67
C ARG A 103 9.02 11.40 -15.84
N ASP A 104 7.73 11.67 -15.91
CA ASP A 104 6.87 11.42 -17.06
C ASP A 104 6.29 12.77 -17.55
N GLU A 105 6.03 12.91 -18.86
CA GLU A 105 5.41 14.11 -19.42
C GLU A 105 4.14 13.75 -20.18
N VAL A 106 3.11 14.58 -20.04
CA VAL A 106 1.84 14.41 -20.75
C VAL A 106 1.38 15.75 -21.29
N THR A 107 0.86 15.76 -22.52
CA THR A 107 0.19 16.94 -23.07
C THR A 107 -1.30 16.83 -22.79
N VAL A 108 -1.87 17.88 -22.20
CA VAL A 108 -3.29 17.95 -21.85
C VAL A 108 -3.93 19.06 -22.69
N TYR A 109 -4.93 18.72 -23.49
CA TYR A 109 -5.67 19.64 -24.34
C TYR A 109 -6.87 20.26 -23.58
N PRO A 110 -7.39 21.40 -24.03
CA PRO A 110 -8.62 21.97 -23.47
C PRO A 110 -9.78 20.97 -23.53
N ASN A 111 -10.58 20.88 -22.45
CA ASN A 111 -11.65 19.88 -22.24
C ASN A 111 -11.21 18.42 -22.08
N ASP A 112 -9.91 18.13 -22.00
CA ASP A 112 -9.47 16.74 -21.84
C ASP A 112 -9.82 16.15 -20.47
N LEU A 113 -10.13 14.85 -20.50
CA LEU A 113 -10.00 13.95 -19.36
C LEU A 113 -8.92 12.93 -19.68
N VAL A 114 -7.72 13.13 -19.14
CA VAL A 114 -6.58 12.22 -19.32
C VAL A 114 -6.50 11.26 -18.13
N GLU A 115 -6.51 9.95 -18.40
CA GLU A 115 -6.24 8.92 -17.39
C GLU A 115 -4.83 8.35 -17.60
N ILE A 116 -4.01 8.38 -16.55
CA ILE A 116 -2.62 7.91 -16.55
C ILE A 116 -2.51 6.82 -15.50
N LYS A 117 -1.97 5.67 -15.90
CA LYS A 117 -1.69 4.55 -15.00
C LYS A 117 -0.20 4.28 -14.99
N PHE A 118 0.37 4.23 -13.80
CA PHE A 118 1.79 3.93 -13.63
C PHE A 118 2.01 3.13 -12.35
N GLU A 119 3.06 2.33 -12.35
CA GLU A 119 3.56 1.68 -11.15
C GLU A 119 4.42 2.67 -10.35
N ARG A 120 4.17 2.72 -9.04
CA ARG A 120 4.97 3.51 -8.10
C ARG A 120 6.32 2.82 -7.90
N ILE A 121 7.40 3.57 -8.08
CA ILE A 121 8.74 3.16 -7.67
C ILE A 121 8.74 2.95 -6.15
N PRO A 122 9.22 1.82 -5.60
CA PRO A 122 9.16 1.54 -4.17
C PRO A 122 9.72 2.65 -3.27
N GLU A 123 10.77 3.34 -3.72
CA GLU A 123 11.43 4.46 -3.03
C GLU A 123 10.67 5.79 -3.16
N ALA A 124 9.73 5.91 -4.09
CA ALA A 124 8.95 7.13 -4.30
C ALA A 124 7.82 7.23 -3.28
N VAL A 125 7.93 8.17 -2.34
CA VAL A 125 6.90 8.43 -1.32
C VAL A 125 6.01 9.62 -1.67
N PHE A 126 6.37 10.41 -2.69
CA PHE A 126 5.56 11.52 -3.21
C PHE A 126 5.34 11.45 -4.72
N LEU A 127 4.21 11.99 -5.16
CA LEU A 127 3.92 12.31 -6.56
C LEU A 127 3.84 13.83 -6.70
N GLY A 128 4.79 14.41 -7.44
CA GLY A 128 4.81 15.82 -7.79
C GLY A 128 4.20 16.05 -9.17
N GLY A 129 3.57 17.20 -9.38
CA GLY A 129 3.03 17.61 -10.67
C GLY A 129 3.34 19.08 -10.95
N ALA A 130 3.78 19.39 -12.17
CA ALA A 130 4.01 20.76 -12.62
C ALA A 130 3.41 20.97 -14.00
N ALA A 131 2.55 21.99 -14.14
CA ALA A 131 1.95 22.36 -15.40
C ALA A 131 2.72 23.52 -16.04
N MET A 132 3.15 23.33 -17.29
CA MET A 132 3.97 24.26 -18.07
C MET A 132 3.07 25.36 -18.69
N PHE A 133 2.42 26.17 -17.86
CA PHE A 133 1.66 27.33 -18.28
C PHE A 133 2.53 28.41 -18.90
N ARG A 134 1.97 29.14 -19.87
CA ARG A 134 2.60 30.33 -20.44
C ARG A 134 2.76 31.45 -19.40
N ASP A 135 1.74 31.63 -18.57
CA ASP A 135 1.64 32.74 -17.60
C ASP A 135 1.25 32.19 -16.21
N PRO A 136 2.22 31.58 -15.50
CA PRO A 136 2.00 30.99 -14.18
C PRO A 136 1.71 32.08 -13.13
N GLN A 137 0.73 31.84 -12.26
CA GLN A 137 0.30 32.80 -11.23
C GLN A 137 0.86 32.46 -9.82
N GLY A 138 1.92 31.65 -9.73
CA GLY A 138 2.47 31.15 -8.47
C GLY A 138 3.95 30.80 -8.55
#